data_AF-A0A381NRV7-F1
#
_entry.id   AF-A0A381NRV7-F1
#
_cell.length_a   1.000
_cell.length_b   1.000
_cell.length_c   1.000
_cell.angle_alpha   90.00
_cell.angle_beta   90.00
_cell.angle_gamma   90.00
#
_symmetry.space_group_name_H-M   'P 1'
#
loop_
_entity.id
_entity.type
_entity.pdbx_description
1 polymer ?
#
loop_
_entity_poly.entity_id
_entity_poly.type
_entity_poly.pdbx_seq_one_letter_code
_entity_poly.pdbx_strand_id
1 'polypeptide(L)' 'MNSFLEFEEDKKTIKSINLDNFSIEDLEEYIDGLKLEVKKAEEEIKKRIKTKEEAQKFFK' A
#
# COMPACT_ATOMS: atom_id res chain seq x y z
N MET A 1 6.61 16.96 9.12
CA MET A 1 5.78 16.16 8.22
C MET A 1 6.46 16.12 6.86
N ASN A 2 7.36 15.16 6.64
CA ASN A 2 7.99 14.95 5.35
C ASN A 2 7.16 13.90 4.60
N SER A 3 6.36 14.36 3.63
CA SER A 3 5.63 13.48 2.74
C SER A 3 6.64 12.88 1.75
N PHE A 4 7.28 11.78 2.17
CA PHE A 4 8.37 11.13 1.44
C PHE A 4 7.91 10.31 0.23
N LEU A 5 6.60 10.24 -0.02
CA LEU A 5 6.01 9.51 -1.14
C LEU A 5 5.42 10.51 -2.12
N GLU A 6 6.13 10.74 -3.22
CA GLU A 6 5.60 11.37 -4.43
C GLU A 6 4.77 10.31 -5.18
N PHE A 7 3.44 10.39 -5.06
CA PHE A 7 2.53 9.55 -5.84
C PHE A 7 2.31 10.19 -7.22
N GLU A 8 2.55 9.47 -8.31
CA GLU A 8 2.05 9.90 -9.62
C GLU A 8 0.53 9.67 -9.64
N GLU A 9 -0.22 10.75 -9.75
CA GLU A 9 -1.69 10.75 -9.73
C GLU A 9 -2.30 9.83 -10.82
N ASP A 10 -1.55 9.62 -11.92
CA ASP A 10 -1.98 8.85 -13.09
C ASP A 10 -1.57 7.37 -13.09
N LYS A 11 -0.63 6.97 -12.22
CA LYS A 11 -0.18 5.57 -12.12
C LYS A 11 -0.13 5.17 -10.66
N LYS A 12 -0.82 4.07 -10.31
CA LYS A 12 -0.76 3.43 -8.97
C LYS A 12 0.61 2.80 -8.65
N THR A 13 1.69 3.32 -9.22
CA THR A 13 3.07 2.89 -9.01
C THR A 13 3.79 3.91 -8.15
N ILE A 14 4.35 3.44 -7.04
CA ILE A 14 5.27 4.23 -6.23
C ILE A 14 6.51 4.50 -7.09
N LYS A 15 6.87 5.77 -7.32
CA LYS A 15 8.15 6.10 -7.97
C LYS A 15 9.30 5.49 -7.17
N SER A 16 10.31 4.96 -7.85
CA SER A 16 11.54 4.60 -7.15
C SER A 16 12.16 5.87 -6.58
N ILE A 17 12.14 5.99 -5.26
CA ILE A 17 12.85 7.03 -4.54
C ILE A 17 14.36 6.75 -4.59
N ASN A 18 15.18 7.79 -4.69
CA ASN A 18 16.62 7.66 -4.51
C ASN A 18 16.89 7.48 -3.01
N LEU A 19 17.53 6.37 -2.64
CA LEU A 19 17.82 5.97 -1.27
C LEU A 19 19.28 6.25 -0.85
N ASP A 20 20.11 6.84 -1.71
CA ASP A 20 21.56 6.95 -1.53
C ASP A 20 21.97 7.81 -0.33
N ASN A 21 21.09 8.71 0.13
CA ASN A 21 21.32 9.62 1.26
C ASN A 21 20.59 9.19 2.56
N PHE A 22 20.04 7.99 2.61
CA PHE A 22 19.28 7.50 3.76
C PHE A 22 20.22 6.86 4.78
N SER A 23 19.98 7.12 6.07
CA SER A 23 20.62 6.34 7.14
C SER A 23 19.98 4.95 7.24
N ILE A 24 20.60 4.04 7.99
CA ILE A 24 20.04 2.71 8.25
C ILE A 24 18.67 2.83 8.92
N GLU A 25 18.55 3.73 9.90
CA GLU A 25 17.30 3.98 10.64
C GLU A 25 16.20 4.51 9.71
N ASP A 26 16.53 5.42 8.79
CA ASP A 26 15.58 5.93 7.80
C ASP A 26 15.09 4.83 6.85
N LEU A 27 15.98 3.90 6.47
CA LEU A 27 15.64 2.76 5.63
C LEU A 27 14.74 1.76 6.35
N GLU A 28 14.99 1.50 7.63
CA GLU A 28 14.14 0.64 8.47
C GLU A 28 12.74 1.22 8.62
N GLU A 29 12.62 2.53 8.92
CA GLU A 29 11.33 3.21 9.01
C GLU A 29 10.58 3.19 7.66
N TYR A 30 11.30 3.42 6.56
CA TYR A 30 10.73 3.34 5.21
C TYR A 30 10.19 1.95 4.90
N ILE A 31 10.95 0.90 5.22
CA ILE A 31 10.53 -0.50 5.04
C ILE A 31 9.26 -0.79 5.84
N ASP A 32 9.19 -0.34 7.09
CA ASP A 32 8.02 -0.59 7.93
C ASP A 32 6.77 0.17 7.45
N GLY A 33 6.93 1.39 6.93
CA GLY A 33 5.88 2.12 6.23
C GLY A 33 5.35 1.34 5.02
N LEU A 34 6.24 0.79 4.18
CA LEU A 34 5.85 -0.02 3.03
C LEU A 34 5.10 -1.30 3.43
N LYS A 35 5.56 -2.02 4.46
CA LYS A 35 4.86 -3.21 4.97
C LYS A 35 3.45 -2.89 5.44
N LEU A 36 3.26 -1.74 6.10
CA LEU A 36 1.94 -1.31 6.56
C LEU A 36 0.99 -1.06 5.39
N GLU A 37 1.47 -0.41 4.32
CA GLU A 37 0.67 -0.16 3.11
C GLU A 37 0.31 -1.46 2.39
N VAL A 38 1.24 -2.42 2.28
CA VAL A 38 0.95 -3.77 1.77
C VAL A 38 -0.17 -4.43 2.57
N LYS A 39 -0.08 -4.39 3.91
CA LYS A 39 -1.10 -4.98 4.79
C LYS A 39 -2.48 -4.35 4.58
N LYS A 40 -2.57 -3.02 4.47
CA LYS A 40 -3.84 -2.32 4.19
C LYS A 40 -4.44 -2.76 2.85
N ALA A 41 -3.62 -2.88 1.81
CA ALA A 41 -4.07 -3.33 0.50
C ALA A 41 -4.61 -4.76 0.54
N GLU A 42 -3.93 -5.68 1.24
CA GLU A 42 -4.39 -7.05 1.44
C GLU A 42 -5.72 -7.13 2.20
N GLU A 43 -5.90 -6.33 3.25
CA GLU A 43 -7.14 -6.27 4.02
C GLU A 43 -8.32 -5.76 3.16
N GLU A 44 -8.08 -4.76 2.32
CA GLU A 44 -9.10 -4.23 1.40
C GLU A 44 -9.47 -5.26 0.31
N ILE A 45 -8.50 -6.02 -0.21
CA ILE A 45 -8.76 -7.14 -1.13
C ILE A 45 -9.66 -8.18 -0.46
N LYS A 46 -9.33 -8.59 0.77
CA LYS A 46 -10.14 -9.57 1.54
C LYS A 46 -11.57 -9.07 1.74
N LYS A 47 -11.75 -7.80 2.10
CA LYS A 47 -13.08 -7.18 2.24
C LYS A 47 -13.86 -7.25 0.92
N ARG A 48 -13.25 -6.85 -0.20
CA ARG A 48 -13.89 -6.87 -1.52
C ARG A 48 -14.28 -8.27 -1.98
N ILE A 49 -13.42 -9.27 -1.73
CA ILE A 49 -13.74 -10.68 -2.02
C ILE A 49 -14.97 -11.12 -1.21
N LYS A 50 -14.96 -10.86 0.10
CA LYS A 50 -16.08 -11.22 0.98
C LYS A 50 -17.39 -10.57 0.52
N THR A 51 -17.38 -9.27 0.22
CA THR A 51 -18.57 -8.57 -0.30
C THR A 51 -19.06 -9.16 -1.62
N LYS A 52 -18.14 -9.54 -2.52
CA LYS A 52 -18.50 -10.20 -3.79
C LYS A 52 -19.16 -11.56 -3.55
N GLU A 53 -18.61 -12.38 -2.66
CA GLU A 53 -19.18 -13.69 -2.33
C GLU A 53 -20.55 -13.58 -1.65
N GLU A 54 -20.73 -12.61 -0.75
CA GLU A 54 -22.01 -12.32 -0.12
C GLU A 54 -23.03 -11.91 -1.18
N ALA A 55 -22.72 -10.95 -2.05
CA ALA A 55 -23.59 -10.55 -3.15
C ALA A 55 -23.97 -11.74 -4.06
N GLN A 56 -23.01 -12.60 -4.40
CA GLN A 56 -23.29 -13.81 -5.20
C GLN A 56 -24.27 -14.77 -4.51
N LYS A 57 -24.28 -14.86 -3.17
CA LYS A 57 -25.26 -15.66 -2.44
C LYS A 57 -26.65 -15.02 -2.43
N PHE A 58 -26.76 -13.69 -2.49
CA PHE A 58 -28.05 -13.00 -2.50
C PHE A 58 -28.75 -13.03 -3.87
N PHE A 59 -27.99 -13.09 -4.97
CA PHE A 59 -28.54 -13.08 -6.34
C PHE A 59 -28.63 -14.46 -6.98
N LYS A 60 -28.51 -15.55 -6.21
CA LYS A 60 -28.61 -16.94 -6.66
C LYS A 60 -29.83 -17.60 -6.03
#